data_AF-A0A8X8GI86-F1
#
_entry.id   AF-A0A8X8GI86-F1
#
_cell.length_a   1.000
_cell.length_b   1.000
_cell.length_c   1.000
_cell.angle_alpha   90.00
_cell.angle_beta   90.00
_cell.angle_gamma   90.00
#
_symmetry.space_group_name_H-M   'P 1'
#
loop_
_entity.id
_entity.type
_entity.pdbx_description
1 polymer ?
#
loop_
_entity_poly.entity_id
_entity_poly.type
_entity_poly.pdbx_seq_one_letter_code
_entity_poly.pdbx_strand_id
1 'polypeptide(L)'
;MNKKTISRFKATLMRCIIGITAVFVVPYATQTMAATSYATQASPAQLSKLAYNMNANMAQRNLSMSEKNLYQQLYNIANNQNFLYDPSITSTIQQYESIRSKIRQQFSTVRQLAINTYGNQSQQKILLTTNAFILMYYDALSRNNPKFFWPNLGIFVANDVRSTYALTFSLSNALDPLNVTNGQNIIIAGMNVPTLQATIAQANNELINGQANVMADIGGLSIMHQHYDALVLAQQLTGYGSTLTQAFQLQKIADEEALRSGIYSSKFKKLATDAAISFGIHEQEKILQPMWDKPIMRDFAKINNFMLSLSLENLGLRGDIFVGINKFKLIFTPYLIIRAPFTATNLANVQHRIAIARNGFNVLNEWKQNIFFAPWIPIYQSHIGKGNGLYQPVGAR
;
A
#
# COMPACT_ATOMS: atom_id res chain seq x y z
N MET A 1 -1.08 68.86 -53.53
CA MET A 1 0.30 68.84 -52.98
C MET A 1 0.78 67.40 -52.93
N ASN A 2 1.98 67.19 -53.47
CA ASN A 2 2.84 66.01 -53.53
C ASN A 2 2.44 64.71 -54.25
N LYS A 3 3.33 64.38 -55.20
CA LYS A 3 3.48 63.21 -56.08
C LYS A 3 4.71 62.40 -55.61
N LYS A 4 4.76 61.12 -56.06
CA LYS A 4 5.90 60.16 -56.19
C LYS A 4 6.31 59.44 -54.88
N THR A 5 6.55 58.12 -54.87
CA THR A 5 7.53 57.32 -55.67
C THR A 5 7.04 55.84 -55.78
N ILE A 6 6.75 55.22 -56.94
CA ILE A 6 7.57 54.50 -57.96
C ILE A 6 8.39 53.27 -57.45
N SER A 7 8.27 52.15 -58.21
CA SER A 7 9.21 51.02 -58.42
C SER A 7 8.86 49.70 -57.70
N ARG A 8 8.71 48.50 -58.31
CA ARG A 8 9.09 47.98 -59.65
C ARG A 8 8.31 46.68 -59.94
N PHE A 9 7.85 46.57 -61.16
CA PHE A 9 7.34 45.35 -61.82
C PHE A 9 8.45 44.82 -62.75
N LYS A 10 8.46 43.51 -62.99
CA LYS A 10 9.00 42.77 -64.17
C LYS A 10 10.42 42.14 -64.12
N ALA A 11 10.44 40.98 -64.83
CA ALA A 11 11.54 40.09 -65.24
C ALA A 11 11.91 39.04 -64.18
N THR A 12 11.74 37.73 -64.38
CA THR A 12 12.08 36.89 -65.56
C THR A 12 11.29 35.57 -65.46
N LEU A 13 10.35 35.20 -66.34
CA LEU A 13 10.46 34.58 -67.67
C LEU A 13 11.07 33.15 -67.72
N MET A 14 10.20 32.17 -68.03
CA MET A 14 10.36 30.97 -68.90
C MET A 14 11.48 29.93 -68.65
N ARG A 15 11.07 28.65 -68.58
CA ARG A 15 11.29 27.60 -69.63
C ARG A 15 10.44 26.34 -69.32
N CYS A 16 9.41 26.08 -70.13
CA CYS A 16 9.26 24.95 -71.09
C CYS A 16 8.86 23.61 -70.45
N ILE A 17 7.58 23.18 -70.50
CA ILE A 17 6.91 22.34 -71.52
C ILE A 17 7.63 21.00 -71.80
N ILE A 18 6.94 19.87 -71.51
CA ILE A 18 6.65 18.70 -72.36
C ILE A 18 6.23 17.52 -71.43
N GLY A 19 5.12 16.84 -71.74
CA GLY A 19 4.86 15.49 -71.22
C GLY A 19 3.38 15.15 -70.97
N ILE A 20 2.67 14.77 -72.03
CA ILE A 20 1.30 14.24 -72.00
C ILE A 20 1.32 12.77 -71.53
N THR A 21 0.30 12.43 -70.74
CA THR A 21 -0.28 11.10 -70.40
C THR A 21 0.57 10.05 -69.69
N ALA A 22 0.23 9.81 -68.42
CA ALA A 22 0.10 8.46 -67.89
C ALA A 22 -1.17 8.39 -67.03
N VAL A 23 -2.12 7.55 -67.44
CA VAL A 23 -3.24 7.10 -66.60
C VAL A 23 -2.61 6.20 -65.54
N PHE A 24 -2.44 6.70 -64.32
CA PHE A 24 -2.17 5.86 -63.17
C PHE A 24 -3.46 5.71 -62.37
N VAL A 25 -3.91 4.45 -62.34
CA VAL A 25 -4.90 3.92 -61.41
C VAL A 25 -4.50 4.38 -60.01
N VAL A 26 -5.29 5.26 -59.41
CA VAL A 26 -5.17 5.57 -57.98
C VAL A 26 -5.50 4.26 -57.25
N PRO A 27 -4.59 3.67 -56.47
CA PRO A 27 -4.97 2.58 -55.60
C PRO A 27 -6.01 3.18 -54.65
N TYR A 28 -7.19 2.56 -54.59
CA TYR A 28 -8.13 2.80 -53.52
C TYR A 28 -7.35 2.73 -52.22
N ALA A 29 -7.17 3.87 -51.56
CA ALA A 29 -6.83 3.87 -50.16
C ALA A 29 -7.99 3.11 -49.52
N THR A 30 -7.74 1.86 -49.15
CA THR A 30 -8.54 1.18 -48.16
C THR A 30 -8.49 2.11 -46.96
N GLN A 31 -9.56 2.88 -46.80
CA GLN A 31 -9.87 3.47 -45.52
C GLN A 31 -9.95 2.29 -44.58
N THR A 32 -8.85 2.04 -43.87
CA THR A 32 -8.92 1.35 -42.60
C THR A 32 -9.83 2.24 -41.79
N MET A 33 -11.10 1.87 -41.74
CA MET A 33 -12.03 2.45 -40.79
C MET A 33 -11.32 2.29 -39.44
N ALA A 34 -10.88 3.41 -38.87
CA ALA A 34 -10.53 3.43 -37.46
C ALA A 34 -11.74 2.83 -36.76
N ALA A 35 -11.56 1.68 -36.11
CA ALA A 35 -12.62 1.05 -35.36
C ALA A 35 -13.17 2.12 -34.42
N THR A 36 -14.38 2.60 -34.69
CA THR A 36 -15.10 3.52 -33.82
C THR A 36 -15.40 2.73 -32.55
N SER A 37 -14.46 2.69 -31.61
CA SER A 37 -14.76 2.21 -30.27
C SER A 37 -15.67 3.26 -29.64
N TYR A 38 -16.97 2.97 -29.60
CA TYR A 38 -17.93 3.80 -28.89
C TYR A 38 -17.71 3.63 -27.38
N ALA A 39 -16.67 4.27 -26.86
CA ALA A 39 -16.41 4.33 -25.44
C ALA A 39 -17.57 5.07 -24.76
N THR A 40 -18.29 4.37 -23.89
CA THR A 40 -19.49 4.85 -23.21
C THR A 40 -19.22 4.90 -21.71
N GLN A 41 -19.56 6.02 -21.06
CA GLN A 41 -19.46 6.11 -19.60
C GLN A 41 -20.48 5.18 -18.95
N ALA A 42 -20.14 4.60 -17.79
CA ALA A 42 -21.08 3.77 -17.04
C ALA A 42 -22.35 4.56 -16.64
N SER A 43 -23.52 3.98 -16.86
CA SER A 43 -24.81 4.60 -16.51
C SER A 43 -25.06 4.58 -14.99
N PRO A 44 -25.95 5.44 -14.45
CA PRO A 44 -26.29 5.42 -13.03
C PRO A 44 -26.80 4.07 -12.51
N ALA A 45 -27.55 3.32 -13.33
CA ALA A 45 -28.01 1.97 -12.99
C ALA A 45 -26.84 0.97 -12.91
N GLN A 46 -25.86 1.08 -13.82
CA GLN A 46 -24.65 0.25 -13.78
C GLN A 46 -23.79 0.57 -12.55
N LEU A 47 -23.62 1.86 -12.22
CA LEU A 47 -22.89 2.30 -11.03
C LEU A 47 -23.58 1.87 -9.72
N SER A 48 -24.91 1.95 -9.67
CA SER A 48 -25.69 1.48 -8.52
C SER A 48 -25.56 -0.03 -8.33
N LYS A 49 -25.64 -0.80 -9.42
CA LYS A 49 -25.43 -2.26 -9.41
C LYS A 49 -24.00 -2.61 -9.01
N LEU A 50 -23.01 -1.84 -9.45
CA LEU A 50 -21.60 -2.00 -9.07
C LEU A 50 -21.42 -1.82 -7.57
N ALA A 51 -21.93 -0.72 -7.00
CA ALA A 51 -21.86 -0.43 -5.56
C ALA A 51 -22.56 -1.52 -4.72
N TYR A 52 -23.75 -1.96 -5.14
CA TYR A 52 -24.46 -3.07 -4.49
C TYR A 52 -23.63 -4.36 -4.50
N ASN A 53 -23.08 -4.75 -5.66
CA ASN A 53 -22.28 -5.96 -5.81
C ASN A 53 -20.97 -5.88 -5.01
N MET A 54 -20.33 -4.70 -4.95
CA MET A 54 -19.16 -4.49 -4.10
C MET A 54 -19.48 -4.80 -2.63
N ASN A 55 -20.58 -4.26 -2.09
CA ASN A 55 -21.00 -4.54 -0.72
C ASN A 55 -21.32 -6.01 -0.50
N ALA A 56 -22.03 -6.66 -1.44
CA ALA A 56 -22.34 -8.08 -1.36
C ALA A 56 -21.06 -8.96 -1.34
N ASN A 57 -20.07 -8.62 -2.16
CA ASN A 57 -18.80 -9.34 -2.25
C ASN A 57 -17.91 -9.18 -1.01
N MET A 58 -18.14 -8.15 -0.21
CA MET A 58 -17.43 -7.90 1.06
C MET A 58 -17.92 -8.77 2.23
N ALA A 59 -18.92 -9.61 2.01
CA ALA A 59 -19.35 -10.62 2.98
C ALA A 59 -18.15 -11.49 3.42
N GLN A 60 -18.11 -11.82 4.72
CA GLN A 60 -17.01 -12.60 5.28
C GLN A 60 -17.28 -14.10 5.15
N ARG A 61 -16.33 -14.83 4.58
CA ARG A 61 -16.31 -16.30 4.61
C ARG A 61 -15.53 -16.85 5.81
N ASN A 62 -15.81 -18.09 6.16
CA ASN A 62 -14.98 -18.87 7.08
C ASN A 62 -13.76 -19.45 6.35
N LEU A 63 -12.66 -19.60 7.09
CA LEU A 63 -11.49 -20.32 6.60
C LEU A 63 -11.75 -21.83 6.62
N SER A 64 -11.29 -22.52 5.57
CA SER A 64 -11.22 -23.98 5.53
C SER A 64 -10.19 -24.51 6.53
N MET A 65 -10.14 -25.83 6.74
CA MET A 65 -9.12 -26.44 7.60
C MET A 65 -7.70 -26.25 7.04
N SER A 66 -7.51 -26.40 5.73
CA SER A 66 -6.20 -26.18 5.09
C SER A 66 -5.73 -24.73 5.24
N GLU A 67 -6.65 -23.76 5.14
CA GLU A 67 -6.36 -22.34 5.36
C GLU A 67 -5.98 -22.03 6.80
N LYS A 68 -6.67 -22.63 7.78
CA LYS A 68 -6.32 -22.50 9.20
C LYS A 68 -4.92 -23.07 9.47
N ASN A 69 -4.60 -24.24 8.92
CA ASN A 69 -3.28 -24.85 9.04
C ASN A 69 -2.19 -23.97 8.41
N LEU A 70 -2.46 -23.40 7.23
CA LEU A 70 -1.56 -22.44 6.60
C LEU A 70 -1.31 -21.24 7.53
N TYR A 71 -2.37 -20.61 8.04
CA TYR A 71 -2.24 -19.44 8.92
C TYR A 71 -1.45 -19.76 10.21
N GLN A 72 -1.59 -20.97 10.75
CA GLN A 72 -0.77 -21.42 11.87
C GLN A 72 0.72 -21.54 11.48
N GLN A 73 1.04 -22.06 10.29
CA GLN A 73 2.43 -22.09 9.80
C GLN A 73 2.99 -20.68 9.63
N LEU A 74 2.20 -19.75 9.08
CA LEU A 74 2.61 -18.36 8.94
C LEU A 74 2.89 -17.70 10.29
N TYR A 75 2.01 -17.93 11.27
CA TYR A 75 2.20 -17.47 12.64
C TYR A 75 3.51 -18.00 13.22
N ASN A 76 3.81 -19.29 13.06
CA ASN A 76 5.04 -19.89 13.54
C ASN A 76 6.29 -19.27 12.87
N ILE A 77 6.25 -19.04 11.55
CA ILE A 77 7.34 -18.37 10.81
C ILE A 77 7.55 -16.94 11.33
N ALA A 78 6.47 -16.18 11.54
CA ALA A 78 6.54 -14.79 12.00
C ALA A 78 7.14 -14.67 13.41
N ASN A 79 6.85 -15.65 14.27
CA ASN A 79 7.32 -15.68 15.66
C ASN A 79 8.73 -16.27 15.82
N ASN A 80 9.24 -17.00 14.82
CA ASN A 80 10.61 -17.51 14.85
C ASN A 80 11.61 -16.43 14.38
N GLN A 81 11.93 -15.47 15.25
CA GLN A 81 12.86 -14.38 14.90
C GLN A 81 14.32 -14.67 15.26
N ASN A 82 14.59 -15.70 16.08
CA ASN A 82 15.94 -15.98 16.61
C ASN A 82 16.97 -16.29 15.51
N PHE A 83 16.56 -16.90 14.41
CA PHE A 83 17.48 -17.26 13.32
C PHE A 83 17.87 -16.07 12.41
N LEU A 84 17.20 -14.93 12.57
CA LEU A 84 17.43 -13.74 11.74
C LEU A 84 18.78 -13.11 12.07
N TYR A 85 19.09 -12.98 13.36
CA TYR A 85 20.38 -12.49 13.83
C TYR A 85 21.45 -13.60 13.74
N ASP A 86 22.69 -13.24 13.39
CA ASP A 86 23.80 -14.19 13.26
C ASP A 86 25.02 -13.67 14.03
N PRO A 87 25.30 -14.16 15.24
CA PRO A 87 26.39 -13.64 16.07
C PRO A 87 27.79 -13.80 15.44
N SER A 88 27.93 -14.58 14.37
CA SER A 88 29.20 -14.67 13.63
C SER A 88 29.48 -13.45 12.74
N ILE A 89 28.46 -12.66 12.40
CA ILE A 89 28.59 -11.45 11.59
C ILE A 89 28.89 -10.27 12.50
N THR A 90 30.13 -9.79 12.47
CA THR A 90 30.59 -8.70 13.34
C THR A 90 30.32 -7.30 12.79
N SER A 91 30.21 -7.15 11.46
CA SER A 91 29.87 -5.87 10.83
C SER A 91 28.38 -5.60 10.94
N THR A 92 28.00 -4.51 11.60
CA THR A 92 26.61 -4.07 11.76
C THR A 92 25.88 -3.88 10.43
N ILE A 93 26.55 -3.36 9.41
CA ILE A 93 25.96 -3.20 8.07
C ILE A 93 25.70 -4.58 7.44
N GLN A 94 26.67 -5.50 7.50
CA GLN A 94 26.50 -6.85 6.96
C GLN A 94 25.42 -7.62 7.73
N GLN A 95 25.36 -7.46 9.05
CA GLN A 95 24.34 -8.07 9.90
C GLN A 95 22.94 -7.55 9.52
N TYR A 96 22.81 -6.24 9.29
CA TYR A 96 21.56 -5.64 8.86
C TYR A 96 21.11 -6.18 7.49
N GLU A 97 22.00 -6.21 6.49
CA GLU A 97 21.67 -6.75 5.17
C GLU A 97 21.37 -8.26 5.20
N SER A 98 22.05 -9.03 6.04
CA SER A 98 21.76 -10.45 6.28
C SER A 98 20.34 -10.64 6.82
N ILE A 99 19.95 -9.85 7.82
CA ILE A 99 18.58 -9.87 8.38
C ILE A 99 17.56 -9.51 7.29
N ARG A 100 17.76 -8.41 6.55
CA ARG A 100 16.85 -8.00 5.46
C ARG A 100 16.66 -9.12 4.43
N SER A 101 17.74 -9.78 4.04
CA SER A 101 17.72 -10.91 3.10
C SER A 101 16.91 -12.09 3.65
N LYS A 102 17.14 -12.48 4.90
CA LYS A 102 16.38 -13.57 5.56
C LYS A 102 14.89 -13.23 5.70
N ILE A 103 14.54 -11.98 6.02
CA ILE A 103 13.14 -11.54 6.07
C ILE A 103 12.50 -11.67 4.67
N ARG A 104 13.16 -11.18 3.61
CA ARG A 104 12.67 -11.35 2.23
C ARG A 104 12.49 -12.83 1.87
N GLN A 105 13.39 -13.71 2.31
CA GLN A 105 13.26 -15.14 2.12
C GLN A 105 12.02 -15.70 2.83
N GLN A 106 11.71 -15.27 4.06
CA GLN A 106 10.47 -15.65 4.75
C GLN A 106 9.24 -15.26 3.92
N PHE A 107 9.21 -14.06 3.33
CA PHE A 107 8.13 -13.63 2.42
C PHE A 107 7.99 -14.52 1.19
N SER A 108 9.10 -14.92 0.57
CA SER A 108 9.09 -15.87 -0.54
C SER A 108 8.54 -17.23 -0.12
N THR A 109 8.95 -17.75 1.05
CA THR A 109 8.43 -19.00 1.60
C THR A 109 6.92 -18.94 1.87
N VAL A 110 6.45 -17.86 2.50
CA VAL A 110 5.03 -17.62 2.78
C VAL A 110 4.21 -17.61 1.50
N ARG A 111 4.69 -16.93 0.46
CA ARG A 111 4.04 -16.90 -0.85
C ARG A 111 3.96 -18.31 -1.46
N GLN A 112 5.02 -19.10 -1.37
CA GLN A 112 5.03 -20.46 -1.88
C GLN A 112 4.05 -21.37 -1.12
N LEU A 113 3.99 -21.26 0.21
CA LEU A 113 3.02 -22.00 1.03
C LEU A 113 1.57 -21.64 0.65
N ALA A 114 1.31 -20.36 0.38
CA ALA A 114 0.01 -19.91 -0.12
C ALA A 114 -0.30 -20.49 -1.51
N ILE A 115 0.66 -20.47 -2.45
CA ILE A 115 0.50 -21.08 -3.78
C ILE A 115 0.21 -22.58 -3.67
N ASN A 116 0.90 -23.30 -2.79
CA ASN A 116 0.68 -24.73 -2.58
C ASN A 116 -0.71 -25.01 -1.97
N THR A 117 -1.25 -24.09 -1.19
CA THR A 117 -2.56 -24.24 -0.54
C THR A 117 -3.72 -23.89 -1.46
N TYR A 118 -3.58 -22.86 -2.27
CA TYR A 118 -4.67 -22.32 -3.10
C TYR A 118 -4.56 -22.66 -4.59
N GLY A 119 -3.38 -23.00 -5.06
CA GLY A 119 -3.03 -23.01 -6.47
C GLY A 119 -2.60 -21.63 -6.97
N ASN A 120 -1.79 -21.61 -8.03
CA ASN A 120 -1.22 -20.37 -8.58
C ASN A 120 -2.28 -19.43 -9.21
N GLN A 121 -3.48 -19.90 -9.52
CA GLN A 121 -4.53 -19.06 -10.08
C GLN A 121 -5.23 -18.19 -9.02
N SER A 122 -5.07 -18.52 -7.72
CA SER A 122 -5.75 -17.84 -6.62
C SER A 122 -4.98 -16.63 -6.08
N GLN A 123 -4.64 -15.70 -6.98
CA GLN A 123 -3.78 -14.54 -6.68
C GLN A 123 -4.34 -13.67 -5.54
N GLN A 124 -5.67 -13.54 -5.42
CA GLN A 124 -6.28 -12.72 -4.38
C GLN A 124 -6.11 -13.35 -2.99
N LYS A 125 -6.28 -14.68 -2.90
CA LYS A 125 -6.04 -15.43 -1.65
C LYS A 125 -4.57 -15.46 -1.26
N ILE A 126 -3.67 -15.62 -2.25
CA ILE A 126 -2.23 -15.54 -2.03
C ILE A 126 -1.86 -14.17 -1.46
N LEU A 127 -2.37 -13.08 -2.05
CA LEU A 127 -2.09 -11.73 -1.59
C LEU A 127 -2.60 -11.46 -0.16
N LEU A 128 -3.86 -11.82 0.14
CA LEU A 128 -4.41 -11.70 1.51
C LEU A 128 -3.61 -12.54 2.50
N THR A 129 -3.12 -13.69 2.09
CA THR A 129 -2.30 -14.56 2.95
C THR A 129 -0.93 -13.95 3.23
N THR A 130 -0.27 -13.38 2.22
CA THR A 130 0.98 -12.63 2.41
C THR A 130 0.76 -11.42 3.33
N ASN A 131 -0.33 -10.68 3.17
CA ASN A 131 -0.65 -9.58 4.09
C ASN A 131 -0.96 -10.09 5.51
N ALA A 132 -1.62 -11.24 5.68
CA ALA A 132 -1.83 -11.82 7.01
C ALA A 132 -0.49 -12.13 7.71
N PHE A 133 0.50 -12.62 6.97
CA PHE A 133 1.86 -12.81 7.50
C PHE A 133 2.48 -11.48 7.96
N ILE A 134 2.32 -10.39 7.22
CA ILE A 134 2.79 -9.04 7.62
C ILE A 134 2.20 -8.63 8.97
N LEU A 135 0.90 -8.85 9.14
CA LEU A 135 0.18 -8.55 10.38
C LEU A 135 0.68 -9.39 11.56
N MET A 136 0.90 -10.69 11.34
CA MET A 136 1.52 -11.60 12.32
C MET A 136 2.94 -11.15 12.68
N TYR A 137 3.70 -10.68 11.70
CA TYR A 137 5.07 -10.23 11.86
C TYR A 137 5.16 -8.94 12.69
N TYR A 138 4.30 -7.96 12.42
CA TYR A 138 4.18 -6.75 13.25
C TYR A 138 3.87 -7.08 14.71
N ASP A 139 2.92 -7.98 14.96
CA ASP A 139 2.59 -8.43 16.31
C ASP A 139 3.80 -9.08 16.99
N ALA A 140 4.50 -9.98 16.30
CA ALA A 140 5.71 -10.62 16.82
C ALA A 140 6.81 -9.59 17.17
N LEU A 141 7.09 -8.64 16.28
CA LEU A 141 8.06 -7.56 16.54
C LEU A 141 7.68 -6.73 17.76
N SER A 142 6.40 -6.34 17.90
CA SER A 142 5.95 -5.52 19.03
C SER A 142 6.09 -6.23 20.39
N ARG A 143 5.91 -7.55 20.42
CA ARG A 143 6.04 -8.37 21.64
C ARG A 143 7.49 -8.67 21.97
N ASN A 144 8.30 -8.97 20.96
CA ASN A 144 9.71 -9.34 21.15
C ASN A 144 10.61 -8.14 21.40
N ASN A 145 10.25 -6.95 20.91
CA ASN A 145 10.95 -5.70 21.18
C ASN A 145 9.98 -4.59 21.65
N PRO A 146 9.46 -4.67 22.89
CA PRO A 146 8.44 -3.73 23.37
C PRO A 146 8.94 -2.29 23.52
N LYS A 147 10.26 -2.06 23.46
CA LYS A 147 10.86 -0.71 23.50
C LYS A 147 10.86 0.00 22.14
N PHE A 148 10.71 -0.75 21.05
CA PHE A 148 10.72 -0.24 19.69
C PHE A 148 9.27 -0.02 19.22
N PHE A 149 8.77 1.22 19.27
CA PHE A 149 7.33 1.49 19.18
C PHE A 149 6.74 1.47 17.77
N TRP A 150 7.56 1.48 16.72
CA TRP A 150 7.08 1.54 15.34
C TRP A 150 6.04 0.45 14.95
N PRO A 151 6.21 -0.83 15.33
CA PRO A 151 5.25 -1.88 15.01
C PRO A 151 3.84 -1.65 15.58
N ASN A 152 3.72 -0.85 16.65
CA ASN A 152 2.46 -0.62 17.35
C ASN A 152 1.40 0.03 16.46
N LEU A 153 1.79 0.99 15.62
CA LEU A 153 0.89 1.59 14.63
C LEU A 153 0.84 0.76 13.35
N GLY A 154 2.00 0.23 12.94
CA GLY A 154 2.18 -0.48 11.68
C GLY A 154 1.21 -1.64 11.48
N ILE A 155 0.88 -2.39 12.53
CA ILE A 155 -0.11 -3.48 12.46
C ILE A 155 -1.51 -2.98 12.03
N PHE A 156 -1.95 -1.83 12.55
CA PHE A 156 -3.28 -1.27 12.23
C PHE A 156 -3.30 -0.63 10.85
N VAL A 157 -2.22 0.08 10.48
CA VAL A 157 -2.06 0.64 9.12
C VAL A 157 -2.04 -0.48 8.09
N ALA A 158 -1.28 -1.55 8.33
CA ALA A 158 -1.24 -2.71 7.43
C ALA A 158 -2.59 -3.43 7.34
N ASN A 159 -3.39 -3.41 8.41
CA ASN A 159 -4.74 -3.95 8.41
C ASN A 159 -5.73 -3.05 7.64
N ASP A 160 -5.52 -1.73 7.64
CA ASP A 160 -6.32 -0.84 6.79
C ASP A 160 -5.96 -1.02 5.30
N VAL A 161 -4.68 -1.23 4.97
CA VAL A 161 -4.27 -1.65 3.61
C VAL A 161 -4.91 -2.99 3.24
N ARG A 162 -5.01 -3.95 4.17
CA ARG A 162 -5.74 -5.21 3.96
C ARG A 162 -7.20 -4.98 3.56
N SER A 163 -7.87 -4.05 4.22
CA SER A 163 -9.25 -3.69 3.88
C SER A 163 -9.35 -3.18 2.43
N THR A 164 -8.34 -2.46 1.95
CA THR A 164 -8.24 -1.99 0.57
C THR A 164 -8.06 -3.14 -0.42
N TYR A 165 -7.27 -4.16 -0.09
CA TYR A 165 -7.21 -5.39 -0.90
C TYR A 165 -8.59 -6.04 -1.02
N ALA A 166 -9.32 -6.19 0.09
CA ALA A 166 -10.66 -6.76 0.05
C ALA A 166 -11.65 -5.92 -0.79
N LEU A 167 -11.60 -4.59 -0.67
CA LEU A 167 -12.43 -3.67 -1.44
C LEU A 167 -12.11 -3.75 -2.94
N THR A 168 -10.84 -3.71 -3.31
CA THR A 168 -10.42 -3.74 -4.72
C THR A 168 -10.70 -5.09 -5.38
N PHE A 169 -10.65 -6.19 -4.64
CA PHE A 169 -11.14 -7.48 -5.11
C PHE A 169 -12.65 -7.50 -5.29
N SER A 170 -13.39 -6.92 -4.35
CA SER A 170 -14.85 -6.81 -4.45
C SER A 170 -15.27 -5.95 -5.64
N LEU A 171 -14.54 -4.86 -5.93
CA LEU A 171 -14.69 -4.07 -7.15
C LEU A 171 -14.39 -4.92 -8.39
N SER A 172 -13.24 -5.58 -8.43
CA SER A 172 -12.85 -6.43 -9.58
C SER A 172 -13.91 -7.48 -9.89
N ASN A 173 -14.41 -8.19 -8.87
CA ASN A 173 -15.46 -9.19 -9.03
C ASN A 173 -16.82 -8.59 -9.42
N ALA A 174 -17.14 -7.40 -8.92
CA ALA A 174 -18.38 -6.70 -9.28
C ALA A 174 -18.39 -6.22 -10.74
N LEU A 175 -17.21 -6.10 -11.36
CA LEU A 175 -17.04 -5.77 -12.77
C LEU A 175 -17.18 -6.99 -13.71
N ASP A 176 -17.01 -8.23 -13.23
CA ASP A 176 -17.08 -9.45 -14.05
C ASP A 176 -18.35 -9.56 -14.91
N PRO A 177 -19.57 -9.27 -14.40
CA PRO A 177 -20.78 -9.35 -15.21
C PRO A 177 -20.81 -8.33 -16.35
N LEU A 178 -20.07 -7.22 -16.23
CA LEU A 178 -19.96 -6.20 -17.27
C LEU A 178 -18.94 -6.61 -18.34
N ASN A 179 -17.96 -7.45 -17.99
CA ASN A 179 -16.87 -7.87 -18.87
C ASN A 179 -17.36 -8.69 -20.09
N VAL A 180 -18.46 -9.43 -19.96
CA VAL A 180 -18.96 -10.35 -21.01
C VAL A 180 -19.96 -9.74 -21.99
N THR A 181 -20.64 -8.64 -21.66
CA THR A 181 -21.72 -8.10 -22.51
C THR A 181 -21.38 -6.77 -23.19
N ASN A 182 -20.51 -5.93 -22.60
CA ASN A 182 -20.08 -4.63 -23.18
C ASN A 182 -18.80 -4.04 -22.54
N GLY A 183 -18.06 -4.80 -21.72
CA GLY A 183 -17.07 -4.25 -20.80
C GLY A 183 -15.85 -3.56 -21.43
N GLN A 184 -15.52 -3.88 -22.68
CA GLN A 184 -14.45 -3.21 -23.42
C GLN A 184 -14.79 -1.76 -23.80
N ASN A 185 -16.09 -1.46 -23.93
CA ASN A 185 -16.58 -0.14 -24.32
C ASN A 185 -17.02 0.70 -23.12
N ILE A 186 -17.17 0.12 -21.92
CA ILE A 186 -17.59 0.84 -20.72
C ILE A 186 -16.37 1.45 -20.03
N ILE A 187 -16.40 2.76 -19.83
CA ILE A 187 -15.34 3.50 -19.11
C ILE A 187 -15.75 3.71 -17.64
N ILE A 188 -14.87 3.29 -16.73
CA ILE A 188 -14.97 3.47 -15.27
C ILE A 188 -13.63 3.99 -14.76
N ALA A 189 -13.66 5.05 -13.95
CA ALA A 189 -12.45 5.73 -13.47
C ALA A 189 -11.47 6.14 -14.60
N GLY A 190 -12.00 6.41 -15.80
CA GLY A 190 -11.20 6.75 -16.98
C GLY A 190 -10.54 5.57 -17.70
N MET A 191 -10.89 4.32 -17.35
CA MET A 191 -10.36 3.10 -17.95
C MET A 191 -11.47 2.18 -18.42
N ASN A 192 -11.24 1.39 -19.47
CA ASN A 192 -12.15 0.28 -19.79
C ASN A 192 -12.06 -0.83 -18.72
N VAL A 193 -13.05 -1.71 -18.65
CA VAL A 193 -13.14 -2.72 -17.58
C VAL A 193 -11.92 -3.65 -17.51
N PRO A 194 -11.41 -4.25 -18.62
CA PRO A 194 -10.22 -5.10 -18.56
C PRO A 194 -8.97 -4.37 -18.06
N THR A 195 -8.73 -3.14 -18.53
CA THR A 195 -7.60 -2.32 -18.08
C THR A 195 -7.75 -1.96 -16.61
N LEU A 196 -8.95 -1.63 -16.14
CA LEU A 196 -9.22 -1.34 -14.73
C LEU A 196 -8.89 -2.55 -13.83
N GLN A 197 -9.35 -3.75 -14.19
CA GLN A 197 -9.07 -4.98 -13.43
C GLN A 197 -7.57 -5.31 -13.42
N ALA A 198 -6.88 -5.15 -14.55
CA ALA A 198 -5.43 -5.36 -14.64
C ALA A 198 -4.65 -4.36 -13.78
N THR A 199 -5.03 -3.08 -13.82
CA THR A 199 -4.42 -2.02 -13.00
C THR A 199 -4.60 -2.30 -11.51
N ILE A 200 -5.79 -2.73 -11.08
CA ILE A 200 -6.04 -3.13 -9.69
C ILE A 200 -5.10 -4.26 -9.27
N ALA A 201 -4.97 -5.32 -10.09
CA ALA A 201 -4.12 -6.46 -9.77
C ALA A 201 -2.63 -6.07 -9.66
N GLN A 202 -2.14 -5.25 -10.60
CA GLN A 202 -0.75 -4.77 -10.60
C GLN A 202 -0.47 -3.85 -9.41
N ALA A 203 -1.35 -2.89 -9.13
CA ALA A 203 -1.20 -1.98 -7.99
C ALA A 203 -1.22 -2.72 -6.65
N ASN A 204 -2.09 -3.73 -6.49
CA ASN A 204 -2.12 -4.56 -5.29
C ASN A 204 -0.81 -5.34 -5.08
N ASN A 205 -0.19 -5.82 -6.17
CA ASN A 205 1.13 -6.44 -6.12
C ASN A 205 2.23 -5.43 -5.69
N GLU A 206 2.17 -4.19 -6.18
CA GLU A 206 3.09 -3.13 -5.74
C GLU A 206 2.93 -2.82 -4.25
N LEU A 207 1.69 -2.66 -3.78
CA LEU A 207 1.38 -2.40 -2.38
C LEU A 207 1.91 -3.50 -1.46
N ILE A 208 1.68 -4.79 -1.78
CA ILE A 208 2.14 -5.89 -0.92
C ILE A 208 3.66 -5.99 -0.90
N ASN A 209 4.32 -5.73 -2.03
CA ASN A 209 5.78 -5.67 -2.10
C ASN A 209 6.34 -4.49 -1.30
N GLY A 210 5.68 -3.34 -1.35
CA GLY A 210 6.01 -2.18 -0.50
C GLY A 210 5.95 -2.55 0.99
N GLN A 211 4.88 -3.20 1.43
CA GLN A 211 4.77 -3.65 2.83
C GLN A 211 5.84 -4.69 3.21
N ALA A 212 6.16 -5.63 2.32
CA ALA A 212 7.23 -6.61 2.54
C ALA A 212 8.61 -5.94 2.63
N ASN A 213 8.88 -4.91 1.82
CA ASN A 213 10.11 -4.13 1.89
C ASN A 213 10.21 -3.37 3.21
N VAL A 214 9.10 -2.80 3.69
CA VAL A 214 9.02 -2.15 5.00
C VAL A 214 9.33 -3.14 6.14
N MET A 215 8.83 -4.38 6.05
CA MET A 215 9.17 -5.44 7.01
C MET A 215 10.65 -5.81 6.98
N ALA A 216 11.22 -5.97 5.78
CA ALA A 216 12.63 -6.30 5.65
C ALA A 216 13.50 -5.19 6.27
N ASP A 217 13.15 -3.94 6.01
CA ASP A 217 13.93 -2.76 6.42
C ASP A 217 13.70 -2.40 7.90
N ILE A 218 12.59 -1.73 8.25
CA ILE A 218 12.31 -1.30 9.63
C ILE A 218 12.10 -2.50 10.56
N GLY A 219 11.48 -3.58 10.08
CA GLY A 219 11.40 -4.81 10.86
C GLY A 219 12.78 -5.40 11.15
N GLY A 220 13.70 -5.37 10.18
CA GLY A 220 15.10 -5.72 10.38
C GLY A 220 15.81 -4.81 11.38
N LEU A 221 15.56 -3.50 11.34
CA LEU A 221 16.08 -2.53 12.33
C LEU A 221 15.56 -2.80 13.75
N SER A 222 14.30 -3.25 13.88
CA SER A 222 13.73 -3.69 15.16
C SER A 222 14.41 -4.96 15.69
N ILE A 223 14.94 -5.84 14.82
CA ILE A 223 15.79 -6.97 15.23
C ILE A 223 17.17 -6.44 15.64
N MET A 224 17.79 -5.57 14.84
CA MET A 224 19.09 -4.96 15.18
C MET A 224 19.08 -4.28 16.55
N HIS A 225 18.02 -3.53 16.87
CA HIS A 225 17.85 -2.86 18.16
C HIS A 225 17.81 -3.81 19.36
N GLN A 226 17.48 -5.09 19.19
CA GLN A 226 17.53 -6.06 20.29
C GLN A 226 18.98 -6.44 20.66
N HIS A 227 19.93 -6.22 19.75
CA HIS A 227 21.32 -6.69 19.88
C HIS A 227 22.35 -5.57 19.93
N TYR A 228 22.01 -4.36 19.49
CA TYR A 228 22.90 -3.22 19.48
C TYR A 228 22.29 -2.03 20.23
N ASP A 229 23.15 -1.26 20.90
CA ASP A 229 22.77 0.05 21.44
C ASP A 229 22.33 0.98 20.29
N ALA A 230 21.24 1.73 20.51
CA ALA A 230 20.67 2.59 19.48
C ALA A 230 21.68 3.65 18.99
N LEU A 231 22.60 4.15 19.82
CA LEU A 231 23.63 5.10 19.39
C LEU A 231 24.63 4.45 18.42
N VAL A 232 24.99 3.18 18.64
CA VAL A 232 25.86 2.42 17.73
C VAL A 232 25.18 2.28 16.37
N LEU A 233 23.88 1.94 16.35
CA LEU A 233 23.10 1.86 15.12
C LEU A 233 23.01 3.22 14.42
N ALA A 234 22.80 4.32 15.16
CA ALA A 234 22.77 5.67 14.60
C ALA A 234 24.09 6.03 13.88
N GLN A 235 25.24 5.65 14.46
CA GLN A 235 26.57 5.94 13.93
C GLN A 235 26.95 5.05 12.73
N GLN A 236 26.65 3.75 12.83
CA GLN A 236 27.12 2.76 11.85
C GLN A 236 26.18 2.59 10.64
N LEU A 237 24.91 3.01 10.76
CA LEU A 237 23.94 2.96 9.66
C LEU A 237 23.69 4.34 9.02
N THR A 238 24.59 5.32 9.21
CA THR A 238 24.48 6.67 8.63
C THR A 238 24.29 6.68 7.11
N GLY A 239 24.88 5.70 6.40
CA GLY A 239 24.74 5.55 4.94
C GLY A 239 23.30 5.29 4.46
N TYR A 240 22.39 4.89 5.35
CA TYR A 240 20.98 4.64 5.02
C TYR A 240 20.12 5.93 5.13
N GLY A 241 20.71 7.04 5.57
CA GLY A 241 20.10 8.37 5.52
C GLY A 241 19.92 9.03 6.88
N SER A 242 19.88 10.37 6.87
CA SER A 242 19.83 11.19 8.09
C SER A 242 18.59 10.97 8.94
N THR A 243 17.44 10.65 8.34
CA THR A 243 16.22 10.35 9.09
C THR A 243 16.34 9.08 9.91
N LEU A 244 17.10 8.07 9.43
CA LEU A 244 17.36 6.87 10.22
C LEU A 244 18.32 7.15 11.39
N THR A 245 19.38 7.91 11.14
CA THR A 245 20.30 8.35 12.20
C THR A 245 19.55 9.09 13.30
N GLN A 246 18.67 10.02 12.93
CA GLN A 246 17.83 10.75 13.88
C GLN A 246 16.88 9.81 14.65
N ALA A 247 16.26 8.84 13.98
CA ALA A 247 15.36 7.89 14.62
C ALA A 247 16.06 7.10 15.72
N PHE A 248 17.27 6.63 15.46
CA PHE A 248 18.06 5.91 16.47
C PHE A 248 18.61 6.81 17.59
N GLN A 249 18.95 8.07 17.30
CA GLN A 249 19.30 9.04 18.35
C GLN A 249 18.11 9.27 19.31
N LEU A 250 16.89 9.40 18.77
CA LEU A 250 15.68 9.51 19.59
C LEU A 250 15.39 8.20 20.35
N GLN A 251 15.59 7.05 19.71
CA GLN A 251 15.44 5.75 20.35
C GLN A 251 16.39 5.59 21.53
N LYS A 252 17.64 6.06 21.42
CA LYS A 252 18.62 6.06 22.52
C LYS A 252 18.11 6.83 23.73
N ILE A 253 17.57 8.03 23.53
CA ILE A 253 16.99 8.86 24.60
C ILE A 253 15.80 8.13 25.24
N ALA A 254 14.97 7.45 24.44
CA ALA A 254 13.88 6.63 24.96
C ALA A 254 14.40 5.44 25.77
N ASP A 255 15.42 4.73 25.30
CA ASP A 255 16.01 3.59 26.03
C ASP A 255 16.58 4.00 27.38
N GLU A 256 17.27 5.14 27.45
CA GLU A 256 17.78 5.70 28.72
C GLU A 256 16.65 6.05 29.69
N GLU A 257 15.56 6.63 29.19
CA GLU A 257 14.38 6.89 30.03
C GLU A 257 13.69 5.59 30.48
N ALA A 258 13.65 4.55 29.64
CA ALA A 258 13.16 3.24 30.04
C ALA A 258 14.01 2.61 31.15
N LEU A 259 15.34 2.75 31.10
CA LEU A 259 16.22 2.29 32.18
C LEU A 259 15.97 3.05 33.48
N ARG A 260 15.69 4.35 33.40
CA ARG A 260 15.47 5.22 34.56
C ARG A 260 14.10 5.04 35.23
N SER A 261 13.04 4.94 34.43
CA SER A 261 11.65 5.04 34.90
C SER A 261 10.76 3.84 34.51
N GLY A 262 11.30 2.86 33.80
CA GLY A 262 10.57 1.72 33.27
C GLY A 262 9.77 2.02 32.00
N ILE A 263 9.49 0.96 31.23
CA ILE A 263 8.81 1.02 29.93
C ILE A 263 7.32 1.40 30.00
N TYR A 264 6.75 1.45 31.21
CA TYR A 264 5.35 1.82 31.40
C TYR A 264 5.15 3.31 31.66
N SER A 265 6.23 4.06 31.93
CA SER A 265 6.15 5.50 32.21
C SER A 265 5.66 6.30 31.00
N SER A 266 4.82 7.30 31.24
CA SER A 266 4.30 8.18 30.18
C SER A 266 5.42 8.93 29.45
N LYS A 267 6.51 9.28 30.16
CA LYS A 267 7.67 9.94 29.56
C LYS A 267 8.41 9.03 28.59
N PHE A 268 8.70 7.78 28.97
CA PHE A 268 9.26 6.79 28.05
C PHE A 268 8.38 6.62 26.81
N LYS A 269 7.06 6.39 27.02
CA LYS A 269 6.12 6.16 25.92
C LYS A 269 6.12 7.31 24.91
N LYS A 270 6.14 8.56 25.38
CA LYS A 270 6.25 9.75 24.52
C LYS A 270 7.55 9.74 23.70
N LEU A 271 8.70 9.53 24.34
CA LEU A 271 10.00 9.51 23.66
C LEU A 271 10.10 8.36 22.64
N ALA A 272 9.59 7.18 22.99
CA ALA A 272 9.52 6.04 22.08
C ALA A 272 8.56 6.31 20.90
N THR A 273 7.47 7.05 21.12
CA THR A 273 6.60 7.56 20.04
C THR A 273 7.34 8.52 19.12
N ASP A 274 8.13 9.46 19.65
CA ASP A 274 8.93 10.39 18.84
C ASP A 274 9.95 9.65 17.96
N ALA A 275 10.62 8.63 18.51
CA ALA A 275 11.50 7.74 17.74
C ALA A 275 10.72 6.98 16.65
N ALA A 276 9.57 6.39 16.99
CA ALA A 276 8.73 5.66 16.04
C ALA A 276 8.21 6.55 14.89
N ILE A 277 7.91 7.82 15.16
CA ILE A 277 7.56 8.80 14.13
C ILE A 277 8.73 9.02 13.17
N SER A 278 9.96 9.11 13.69
CA SER A 278 11.15 9.28 12.85
C SER A 278 11.45 8.04 12.00
N PHE A 279 11.27 6.82 12.53
CA PHE A 279 11.28 5.59 11.72
C PHE A 279 10.16 5.59 10.67
N GLY A 280 8.97 6.07 11.01
CA GLY A 280 7.87 6.24 10.05
C GLY A 280 8.20 7.23 8.93
N ILE A 281 8.93 8.32 9.22
CA ILE A 281 9.41 9.24 8.18
C ILE A 281 10.38 8.53 7.24
N HIS A 282 11.38 7.82 7.79
CA HIS A 282 12.30 7.02 6.99
C HIS A 282 11.57 6.02 6.09
N GLU A 283 10.57 5.32 6.64
CA GLU A 283 9.72 4.40 5.89
C GLU A 283 9.04 5.07 4.69
N GLN A 284 8.39 6.23 4.93
CA GLN A 284 7.65 6.93 3.88
C GLN A 284 8.55 7.49 2.78
N GLU A 285 9.73 7.99 3.14
CA GLU A 285 10.66 8.66 2.21
C GLU A 285 11.57 7.69 1.45
N LYS A 286 12.09 6.66 2.12
CA LYS A 286 13.15 5.80 1.56
C LYS A 286 12.62 4.48 1.04
N ILE A 287 11.57 3.94 1.65
CA ILE A 287 11.08 2.60 1.34
C ILE A 287 9.84 2.67 0.45
N LEU A 288 8.85 3.48 0.83
CA LEU A 288 7.55 3.52 0.15
C LEU A 288 7.50 4.53 -0.99
N GLN A 289 8.30 5.61 -0.97
CA GLN A 289 8.29 6.59 -2.06
C GLN A 289 8.59 5.97 -3.43
N PRO A 290 9.59 5.08 -3.60
CA PRO A 290 9.85 4.44 -4.90
C PRO A 290 8.66 3.63 -5.44
N MET A 291 7.83 3.06 -4.56
CA MET A 291 6.58 2.41 -4.95
C MET A 291 5.56 3.44 -5.45
N TRP A 292 5.35 4.51 -4.69
CA TRP A 292 4.40 5.58 -5.03
C TRP A 292 4.77 6.38 -6.29
N ASP A 293 6.06 6.45 -6.62
CA ASP A 293 6.55 7.10 -7.85
C ASP A 293 6.20 6.32 -9.13
N LYS A 294 5.82 5.04 -9.01
CA LYS A 294 5.44 4.23 -10.17
C LYS A 294 4.15 4.76 -10.81
N PRO A 295 4.06 4.86 -12.16
CA PRO A 295 2.85 5.30 -12.86
C PRO A 295 1.58 4.54 -12.45
N ILE A 296 1.71 3.22 -12.23
CA ILE A 296 0.59 2.36 -11.82
C ILE A 296 -0.05 2.80 -10.49
N MET A 297 0.74 3.35 -9.56
CA MET A 297 0.24 3.84 -8.28
C MET A 297 -0.51 5.16 -8.41
N ARG A 298 -0.17 6.00 -9.40
CA ARG A 298 -0.96 7.20 -9.75
C ARG A 298 -2.32 6.82 -10.31
N ASP A 299 -2.37 5.79 -11.14
CA ASP A 299 -3.64 5.28 -11.67
C ASP A 299 -4.47 4.60 -10.59
N PHE A 300 -3.83 3.86 -9.68
CA PHE A 300 -4.49 3.32 -8.50
C PHE A 300 -5.12 4.42 -7.62
N ALA A 301 -4.47 5.56 -7.46
CA ALA A 301 -5.05 6.70 -6.73
C ALA A 301 -6.34 7.23 -7.40
N LYS A 302 -6.42 7.23 -8.73
CA LYS A 302 -7.66 7.60 -9.45
C LYS A 302 -8.79 6.59 -9.19
N ILE A 303 -8.46 5.30 -9.17
CA ILE A 303 -9.40 4.22 -8.86
C ILE A 303 -9.90 4.39 -7.42
N ASN A 304 -9.01 4.68 -6.48
CA ASN A 304 -9.37 4.96 -5.10
C ASN A 304 -10.35 6.15 -4.97
N ASN A 305 -10.06 7.26 -5.65
CA ASN A 305 -10.94 8.42 -5.68
C ASN A 305 -12.32 8.08 -6.28
N PHE A 306 -12.35 7.27 -7.35
CA PHE A 306 -13.60 6.78 -7.90
C PHE A 306 -14.40 5.95 -6.89
N MET A 307 -13.76 5.01 -6.18
CA MET A 307 -14.44 4.21 -5.15
C MET A 307 -15.01 5.08 -4.02
N LEU A 308 -14.24 6.08 -3.56
CA LEU A 308 -14.69 7.03 -2.55
C LEU A 308 -15.91 7.83 -3.03
N SER A 309 -15.89 8.34 -4.26
CA SER A 309 -17.03 9.07 -4.83
C SER A 309 -18.27 8.18 -5.01
N LEU A 310 -18.08 6.93 -5.48
CA LEU A 310 -19.17 5.99 -5.73
C LEU A 310 -19.92 5.61 -4.45
N SER A 311 -19.23 5.60 -3.32
CA SER A 311 -19.73 5.05 -2.06
C SER A 311 -20.13 6.08 -1.02
N LEU A 312 -20.22 7.36 -1.42
CA LEU A 312 -20.33 8.48 -0.48
C LEU A 312 -19.29 8.31 0.63
N GLU A 313 -18.04 8.19 0.23
CA GLU A 313 -16.90 8.22 1.13
C GLU A 313 -16.66 6.94 1.96
N ASN A 314 -17.50 5.92 1.83
CA ASN A 314 -17.48 4.72 2.69
C ASN A 314 -16.55 3.59 2.21
N LEU A 315 -16.23 3.52 0.92
CA LEU A 315 -15.46 2.45 0.30
C LEU A 315 -14.23 3.05 -0.39
N GLY A 316 -13.09 3.05 0.30
CA GLY A 316 -11.80 3.49 -0.24
C GLY A 316 -10.78 3.80 0.87
N LEU A 317 -9.55 4.08 0.46
CA LEU A 317 -8.42 4.42 1.33
C LEU A 317 -8.36 5.94 1.51
N ARG A 318 -8.54 6.41 2.75
CA ARG A 318 -8.52 7.85 3.12
C ARG A 318 -7.27 8.28 3.89
N GLY A 319 -6.46 7.32 4.32
CA GLY A 319 -5.43 7.55 5.33
C GLY A 319 -5.94 7.53 6.77
N ASP A 320 -7.25 7.31 6.97
CA ASP A 320 -7.80 6.97 8.28
C ASP A 320 -7.24 5.61 8.74
N ILE A 321 -7.00 5.45 10.05
CA ILE A 321 -6.45 4.23 10.63
C ILE A 321 -7.50 3.59 11.52
N PHE A 322 -7.94 2.39 11.13
CA PHE A 322 -8.87 1.60 11.91
C PHE A 322 -8.13 0.72 12.94
N VAL A 323 -8.35 1.00 14.22
CA VAL A 323 -7.77 0.30 15.37
C VAL A 323 -8.68 -0.87 15.78
N GLY A 324 -8.84 -1.81 14.87
CA GLY A 324 -9.67 -3.00 15.07
C GLY A 324 -9.38 -4.07 14.02
N ILE A 325 -10.09 -5.20 14.10
CA ILE A 325 -9.82 -6.37 13.26
C ILE A 325 -10.45 -6.24 11.86
N ASN A 326 -11.75 -5.95 11.79
CA ASN A 326 -12.50 -5.86 10.52
C ASN A 326 -13.50 -4.69 10.56
N LYS A 327 -13.17 -3.60 9.86
CA LYS A 327 -13.96 -2.37 9.83
C LYS A 327 -15.35 -2.53 9.22
N PHE A 328 -15.54 -3.51 8.33
CA PHE A 328 -16.84 -3.74 7.69
C PHE A 328 -17.82 -4.54 8.57
N LYS A 329 -17.32 -5.19 9.63
CA LYS A 329 -18.17 -5.79 10.68
C LYS A 329 -18.39 -4.85 11.86
N LEU A 330 -17.48 -3.91 12.04
CA LEU A 330 -17.45 -2.97 13.16
C LEU A 330 -17.83 -1.54 12.73
N ILE A 331 -18.65 -1.41 11.68
CA ILE A 331 -19.03 -0.13 11.04
C ILE A 331 -19.63 0.87 12.06
N PHE A 332 -20.18 0.38 13.18
CA PHE A 332 -20.79 1.21 14.22
C PHE A 332 -19.88 1.56 15.41
N THR A 333 -18.57 1.33 15.32
CA THR A 333 -17.60 1.74 16.37
C THR A 333 -16.70 2.89 15.88
N PRO A 334 -17.22 4.13 15.75
CA PRO A 334 -16.46 5.27 15.24
C PRO A 334 -15.26 5.63 16.15
N TYR A 335 -15.31 5.21 17.41
CA TYR A 335 -14.26 5.42 18.40
C TYR A 335 -13.01 4.55 18.19
N LEU A 336 -13.01 3.67 17.18
CA LEU A 336 -11.84 2.90 16.75
C LEU A 336 -11.15 3.49 15.51
N ILE A 337 -11.52 4.70 15.07
CA ILE A 337 -10.95 5.32 13.87
C ILE A 337 -10.10 6.53 14.26
N ILE A 338 -8.80 6.47 13.97
CA ILE A 338 -7.94 7.65 13.98
C ILE A 338 -8.12 8.33 12.62
N ARG A 339 -8.70 9.53 12.61
CA ARG A 339 -8.93 10.29 11.39
C ARG A 339 -7.62 10.85 10.85
N ALA A 340 -7.43 10.80 9.54
CA ALA A 340 -6.35 11.52 8.88
C ALA A 340 -6.48 13.03 9.15
N PRO A 341 -5.36 13.76 9.26
CA PRO A 341 -5.40 15.22 9.30
C PRO A 341 -6.14 15.79 8.08
N PHE A 342 -6.98 16.81 8.27
CA PHE A 342 -7.77 17.41 7.18
C PHE A 342 -6.94 17.93 6.00
N THR A 343 -5.68 18.29 6.25
CA THR A 343 -4.75 18.75 5.22
C THR A 343 -4.06 17.61 4.47
N ALA A 344 -4.13 16.37 4.98
CA ALA A 344 -3.40 15.21 4.49
C ALA A 344 -4.28 14.30 3.60
N THR A 345 -4.77 14.84 2.48
CA THR A 345 -5.78 14.17 1.63
C THR A 345 -5.22 13.38 0.44
N ASN A 346 -3.89 13.40 0.21
CA ASN A 346 -3.27 12.84 -0.97
C ASN A 346 -2.20 11.83 -0.61
N LEU A 347 -2.53 10.54 -0.68
CA LEU A 347 -1.61 9.46 -0.34
C LEU A 347 -0.43 9.31 -1.31
N ALA A 348 -0.46 9.91 -2.50
CA ALA A 348 0.73 9.96 -3.36
C ALA A 348 1.75 10.99 -2.87
N ASN A 349 1.35 11.97 -2.05
CA ASN A 349 2.24 12.98 -1.49
C ASN A 349 2.92 12.46 -0.21
N VAL A 350 4.25 12.44 -0.20
CA VAL A 350 5.06 11.96 0.93
C VAL A 350 4.80 12.73 2.23
N GLN A 351 4.65 14.05 2.16
CA GLN A 351 4.42 14.90 3.34
C GLN A 351 3.04 14.63 3.96
N HIS A 352 2.04 14.32 3.12
CA HIS A 352 0.71 13.95 3.61
C HIS A 352 0.75 12.59 4.31
N ARG A 353 1.47 11.60 3.74
CA ARG A 353 1.66 10.30 4.40
C ARG A 353 2.43 10.42 5.71
N ILE A 354 3.47 11.26 5.77
CA ILE A 354 4.20 11.58 7.01
C ILE A 354 3.27 12.19 8.05
N ALA A 355 2.42 13.15 7.66
CA ALA A 355 1.46 13.77 8.55
C ALA A 355 0.44 12.75 9.11
N ILE A 356 -0.05 11.84 8.27
CA ILE A 356 -0.93 10.73 8.68
C ILE A 356 -0.22 9.82 9.69
N ALA A 357 1.00 9.36 9.37
CA ALA A 357 1.77 8.48 10.25
C ALA A 357 2.06 9.14 11.61
N ARG A 358 2.49 10.41 11.60
CA ARG A 358 2.73 11.21 12.81
C ARG A 358 1.49 11.33 13.67
N ASN A 359 0.35 11.67 13.06
CA ASN A 359 -0.94 11.75 13.76
C ASN A 359 -1.34 10.39 14.35
N GLY A 360 -1.21 9.32 13.56
CA GLY A 360 -1.48 7.95 13.99
C GLY A 360 -0.68 7.54 15.22
N PHE A 361 0.63 7.80 15.24
CA PHE A 361 1.50 7.47 16.37
C PHE A 361 1.11 8.24 17.63
N ASN A 362 0.87 9.54 17.52
CA ASN A 362 0.49 10.39 18.65
C ASN A 362 -0.86 9.97 19.24
N VAL A 363 -1.90 9.87 18.41
CA VAL A 363 -3.25 9.52 18.86
C VAL A 363 -3.29 8.10 19.45
N LEU A 364 -2.61 7.14 18.81
CA LEU A 364 -2.56 5.77 19.35
C LEU A 364 -1.84 5.72 20.71
N ASN A 365 -0.79 6.52 20.91
CA ASN A 365 -0.10 6.61 22.20
C ASN A 365 -1.00 7.22 23.30
N GLU A 366 -1.79 8.24 22.96
CA GLU A 366 -2.80 8.79 23.88
C GLU A 366 -3.87 7.74 24.23
N TRP A 367 -4.38 7.02 23.24
CA TRP A 367 -5.38 5.97 23.45
C TRP A 367 -4.85 4.83 24.31
N LYS A 368 -3.59 4.42 24.14
CA LYS A 368 -2.93 3.41 24.99
C LYS A 368 -2.75 3.85 26.45
N GLN A 369 -2.88 5.14 26.75
CA GLN A 369 -2.83 5.69 28.10
C GLN A 369 -4.21 6.02 28.65
N ASN A 370 -5.26 5.94 27.82
CA ASN A 370 -6.63 6.21 28.21
C ASN A 370 -7.33 4.93 28.70
N ILE A 371 -7.99 5.01 29.85
CA ILE A 371 -8.64 3.85 30.50
C ILE A 371 -9.73 3.17 29.65
N PHE A 372 -10.38 3.91 28.74
CA PHE A 372 -11.45 3.37 27.91
C PHE A 372 -10.93 2.62 26.68
N PHE A 373 -9.81 3.08 26.10
CA PHE A 373 -9.27 2.52 24.85
C PHE A 373 -8.15 1.50 25.10
N ALA A 374 -7.33 1.72 26.12
CA ALA A 374 -6.15 0.91 26.42
C ALA A 374 -6.44 -0.60 26.53
N PRO A 375 -7.57 -1.07 27.10
CA PRO A 375 -7.85 -2.51 27.18
C PRO A 375 -8.10 -3.18 25.82
N TRP A 376 -8.69 -2.46 24.85
CA TRP A 376 -9.13 -3.05 23.57
C TRP A 376 -8.01 -3.17 22.54
N ILE A 377 -7.07 -2.21 22.54
CA ILE A 377 -5.94 -2.18 21.60
C ILE A 377 -5.13 -3.50 21.59
N PRO A 378 -4.64 -4.02 22.73
CA PRO A 378 -3.89 -5.28 22.73
C PRO A 378 -4.75 -6.49 22.35
N ILE A 379 -6.05 -6.47 22.62
CA ILE A 379 -6.98 -7.53 22.20
C ILE A 379 -7.04 -7.56 20.66
N TYR A 380 -7.34 -6.43 20.03
CA TYR A 380 -7.41 -6.36 18.57
C TYR A 380 -6.07 -6.65 17.91
N GLN A 381 -4.98 -6.12 18.46
CA GLN A 381 -3.63 -6.41 18.01
C GLN A 381 -3.34 -7.92 18.04
N SER A 382 -3.65 -8.61 19.15
CA SER A 382 -3.44 -10.05 19.27
C SER A 382 -4.31 -10.86 18.30
N HIS A 383 -5.56 -10.46 18.09
CA HIS A 383 -6.42 -11.12 17.10
C HIS A 383 -5.88 -10.97 15.68
N ILE A 384 -5.49 -9.76 15.30
CA ILE A 384 -4.85 -9.47 14.01
C ILE A 384 -3.56 -10.28 13.87
N GLY A 385 -2.71 -10.27 14.90
CA GLY A 385 -1.45 -10.99 14.97
C GLY A 385 -1.57 -12.52 14.96
N LYS A 386 -2.75 -13.07 15.23
CA LYS A 386 -3.08 -14.51 15.09
C LYS A 386 -3.83 -14.82 13.79
N GLY A 387 -4.08 -13.82 12.95
CA GLY A 387 -4.88 -13.98 11.73
C GLY A 387 -6.38 -14.19 12.00
N ASN A 388 -6.86 -13.93 13.21
CA ASN A 388 -8.23 -14.20 13.63
C ASN A 388 -9.16 -13.05 13.23
N GLY A 389 -10.26 -13.39 12.57
CA GLY A 389 -11.30 -12.42 12.21
C GLY A 389 -10.94 -11.45 11.09
N LEU A 390 -9.78 -11.62 10.45
CA LEU A 390 -9.32 -10.81 9.33
C LEU A 390 -10.32 -10.80 8.16
N TYR A 391 -10.22 -9.78 7.30
CA TYR A 391 -11.00 -9.68 6.07
C TYR A 391 -10.81 -10.90 5.15
N GLN A 392 -11.91 -11.57 4.79
CA GLN A 392 -11.95 -12.73 3.89
C GLN A 392 -13.20 -12.62 2.99
N PRO A 393 -13.14 -11.90 1.86
CA PRO A 393 -14.30 -11.71 0.99
C PRO A 393 -14.72 -13.03 0.32
N VAL A 394 -16.03 -13.29 0.21
CA VAL A 394 -16.62 -14.52 -0.37
C VAL A 394 -16.22 -14.72 -1.85
N GLY A 395 -15.89 -13.64 -2.56
CA GLY A 395 -15.47 -13.68 -3.96
C GLY A 395 -13.95 -13.79 -4.20
N ALA A 396 -13.11 -13.92 -3.17
CA ALA A 396 -11.66 -13.99 -3.38
C ALA A 396 -11.29 -15.23 -4.23
N ARG A 397 -10.85 -15.01 -5.49
CA ARG A 397 -10.47 -16.09 -6.41
C ARG A 397 -9.01 -16.50 -6.26
#